data_AF-A0A9P6VXA0-F1
#
_entry.id   AF-A0A9P6VXA0-F1
#
_cell.length_a   1.000
_cell.length_b   1.000
_cell.length_c   1.000
_cell.angle_alpha   90.00
_cell.angle_beta   90.00
_cell.angle_gamma   90.00
#
_symmetry.space_group_name_H-M   'P 1'
#
loop_
_entity.id
_entity.type
_entity.pdbx_description
1 polymer ?
#
loop_
_entity_poly.entity_id
_entity_poly.type
_entity_poly.pdbx_seq_one_letter_code
_entity_poly.pdbx_strand_id
1 'polypeptide(L)'
;MGAQASRLPLTDITPDVKFDASEETIRQLGGTETDFSKREDAERFIESKISERLLQLENDTLKKFEDKLDKSLLLTDVDIGTLSSKSLDEKLDTLNLKIDLYKQLDSDKRKDFAQKDTNKIEQQLTECLIKNKGKPLNCFELMEQFKHITSE
;
A
#
# COMPACT_ATOMS: atom_id res chain seq x y z
N MET A 1 -14.16 83.40 54.15
CA MET A 1 -14.62 82.75 55.39
C MET A 1 -15.78 81.86 54.98
N GLY A 2 -15.81 80.54 55.07
CA GLY A 2 -15.01 79.52 55.73
C GLY A 2 -15.84 78.23 55.60
N ALA A 3 -15.18 77.10 55.40
CA ALA A 3 -15.77 75.81 55.04
C ALA A 3 -16.50 75.08 56.19
N GLN A 4 -17.05 73.91 55.83
CA GLN A 4 -17.30 72.68 56.64
C GLN A 4 -18.78 72.37 56.98
N ALA A 5 -19.28 71.12 56.95
CA ALA A 5 -18.68 69.80 56.65
C ALA A 5 -19.75 68.68 56.49
N SER A 6 -19.34 67.63 55.75
CA SER A 6 -19.57 66.18 55.96
C SER A 6 -20.97 65.54 55.95
N ARG A 7 -21.16 64.56 55.05
CA ARG A 7 -21.54 63.15 55.36
C ARG A 7 -21.38 62.21 54.13
N LEU A 8 -20.86 61.01 54.39
CA LEU A 8 -20.64 59.86 53.48
C LEU A 8 -21.92 58.97 53.37
N PRO A 9 -21.97 57.97 52.45
CA PRO A 9 -23.11 57.65 51.59
C PRO A 9 -23.97 56.50 52.13
N LEU A 10 -25.19 56.30 51.60
CA LEU A 10 -25.78 54.95 51.58
C LEU A 10 -26.81 54.77 50.43
N THR A 11 -26.52 53.74 49.63
CA THR A 11 -27.42 52.84 48.88
C THR A 11 -28.33 53.40 47.78
N ASP A 12 -27.86 53.12 46.57
CA ASP A 12 -28.55 52.98 45.29
C ASP A 12 -29.81 52.09 45.38
N ILE A 13 -30.93 52.57 44.82
CA ILE A 13 -31.79 51.86 43.85
C ILE A 13 -32.48 52.97 43.02
N THR A 14 -32.03 53.16 41.78
CA THR A 14 -32.65 54.04 40.78
C THR A 14 -33.66 53.28 39.90
N PRO A 15 -34.61 54.00 39.25
CA PRO A 15 -35.98 53.52 39.02
C PRO A 15 -36.17 52.77 37.69
N ASP A 16 -37.33 52.12 37.55
CA ASP A 16 -37.86 51.54 36.30
C ASP A 16 -38.03 52.64 35.24
N VAL A 17 -36.97 52.88 34.45
CA VAL A 17 -36.99 53.82 33.34
C VAL A 17 -37.17 53.02 32.06
N LYS A 18 -38.35 53.15 31.45
CA LYS A 18 -38.55 52.74 30.06
C LYS A 18 -37.71 53.63 29.16
N PHE A 19 -36.70 53.02 28.55
CA PHE A 19 -35.78 53.67 27.62
C PHE A 19 -36.46 53.85 26.27
N ASP A 20 -36.76 55.10 25.91
CA ASP A 20 -37.20 55.45 24.56
C ASP A 20 -35.94 55.76 23.73
N ALA A 21 -35.45 54.74 23.02
CA ALA A 21 -34.26 54.86 22.19
C ALA A 21 -34.59 55.77 21.00
N SER A 22 -33.80 56.84 20.81
CA SER A 22 -33.95 57.69 19.63
C SER A 22 -33.65 56.88 18.36
N GLU A 23 -34.39 57.16 17.28
CA GLU A 23 -34.26 56.45 16.00
C GLU A 23 -32.81 56.49 15.46
N GLU A 24 -32.06 57.54 15.77
CA GLU A 24 -30.62 57.69 15.52
C GLU A 24 -29.76 56.59 16.18
N THR A 25 -30.10 56.14 17.40
CA THR A 25 -29.36 55.07 18.08
C THR A 25 -29.71 53.70 17.50
N ILE A 26 -30.96 53.49 17.07
CA ILE A 26 -31.35 52.26 16.35
C ILE A 26 -30.66 52.19 14.99
N ARG A 27 -30.46 53.33 14.32
CA ARG A 27 -29.68 53.44 13.07
C ARG A 27 -28.19 53.16 13.25
N GLN A 28 -27.60 53.48 14.39
CA GLN A 28 -26.20 53.11 14.70
C GLN A 28 -26.05 51.63 15.12
N LEU A 29 -27.11 51.00 15.63
CA LEU A 29 -27.16 49.57 15.99
C LEU A 29 -27.52 48.65 14.79
N GLY A 30 -28.20 49.18 13.78
CA GLY A 30 -28.40 48.53 12.49
C GLY A 30 -27.24 48.83 11.55
N GLY A 31 -26.13 48.10 11.71
CA GLY A 31 -24.99 48.19 10.80
C GLY A 31 -25.44 48.19 9.34
N THR A 32 -24.89 49.11 8.56
CA THR A 32 -25.22 49.47 7.17
C THR A 32 -24.87 48.38 6.15
N GLU A 33 -25.16 47.13 6.47
CA GLU A 33 -25.02 46.00 5.58
C GLU A 33 -26.41 45.54 5.18
N THR A 34 -26.69 45.69 3.90
CA THR A 34 -27.89 45.13 3.28
C THR A 34 -27.95 43.62 3.56
N ASP A 35 -29.14 43.03 3.57
CA ASP A 35 -29.30 41.57 3.72
C ASP A 35 -28.47 40.78 2.68
N PHE A 36 -28.19 41.42 1.53
CA PHE A 36 -27.28 40.92 0.51
C PHE A 36 -25.82 40.86 1.01
N SER A 37 -25.29 41.93 1.61
CA SER A 37 -23.92 41.98 2.16
C SER A 37 -23.72 40.94 3.26
N LYS A 38 -24.69 40.83 4.19
CA LYS A 38 -24.66 39.81 5.25
C LYS A 38 -24.62 38.39 4.70
N ARG A 39 -25.35 38.15 3.60
CA ARG A 39 -25.35 36.86 2.93
C ARG A 39 -24.04 36.59 2.21
N GLU A 40 -23.48 37.57 1.52
CA GLU A 40 -22.18 37.45 0.85
C GLU A 40 -21.06 37.16 1.86
N ASP A 41 -21.06 37.84 3.01
CA ASP A 41 -20.07 37.60 4.07
C ASP A 41 -20.24 36.23 4.73
N ALA A 42 -21.49 35.78 4.90
CA ALA A 42 -21.76 34.43 5.38
C ALA A 42 -21.29 33.37 4.37
N GLU A 43 -21.53 33.57 3.07
CA GLU A 43 -21.06 32.68 2.00
C GLU A 43 -19.52 32.64 1.95
N ARG A 44 -18.85 33.80 1.99
CA ARG A 44 -17.38 33.88 2.07
C ARG A 44 -16.81 33.23 3.32
N PHE A 45 -17.47 33.39 4.47
CA PHE A 45 -17.05 32.74 5.71
C PHE A 45 -17.14 31.21 5.58
N ILE A 46 -18.22 30.69 5.01
CA ILE A 46 -18.38 29.26 4.76
C ILE A 46 -17.32 28.76 3.77
N GLU A 47 -17.09 29.46 2.66
CA GLU A 47 -16.05 29.13 1.69
C GLU A 47 -14.66 29.11 2.32
N SER A 48 -14.34 30.08 3.18
CA SER A 48 -13.08 30.13 3.91
C SER A 48 -12.90 28.94 4.86
N LYS A 49 -13.98 28.51 5.53
CA LYS A 49 -13.96 27.35 6.42
C LYS A 49 -13.83 26.03 5.67
N ILE A 50 -14.48 25.93 4.52
CA ILE A 50 -14.37 24.76 3.64
C ILE A 50 -12.95 24.67 3.09
N SER A 51 -12.36 25.77 2.60
CA SER A 51 -10.99 25.77 2.06
C SER A 51 -9.95 25.44 3.13
N GLU A 52 -10.09 26.00 4.34
CA GLU A 52 -9.25 25.64 5.50
C GLU A 52 -9.36 24.14 5.81
N ARG A 53 -10.57 23.58 5.81
CA ARG A 53 -10.80 22.16 6.07
C ARG A 53 -10.22 21.26 4.97
N LEU A 54 -10.32 21.67 3.72
CA LEU A 54 -9.74 20.95 2.58
C LEU A 54 -8.22 20.94 2.65
N LEU A 55 -7.59 22.07 3.00
CA LEU A 55 -6.14 22.14 3.22
C LEU A 55 -5.67 21.24 4.37
N GLN A 56 -6.43 21.17 5.46
CA GLN A 56 -6.15 20.23 6.56
C GLN A 56 -6.25 18.77 6.09
N LEU A 57 -7.31 18.42 5.35
CA LEU A 57 -7.50 17.08 4.79
C LEU A 57 -6.40 16.69 3.80
N GLU A 58 -5.96 17.63 2.97
CA GLU A 58 -4.85 17.41 2.03
C GLU A 58 -3.55 17.12 2.77
N ASN A 59 -3.18 17.95 3.74
CA ASN A 59 -2.00 17.73 4.57
C ASN A 59 -2.06 16.42 5.35
N ASP A 60 -3.20 16.10 5.95
CA ASP A 60 -3.40 14.83 6.66
C ASP A 60 -3.30 13.62 5.72
N THR A 61 -3.80 13.75 4.49
CA THR A 61 -3.74 12.67 3.49
C THR A 61 -2.32 12.49 2.96
N LEU A 62 -1.61 13.59 2.71
CA LEU A 62 -0.21 13.59 2.29
C LEU A 62 0.66 12.98 3.38
N LYS A 63 0.48 13.39 4.64
CA LYS A 63 1.17 12.80 5.79
C LYS A 63 0.87 11.31 5.96
N LYS A 64 -0.39 10.88 5.83
CA LYS A 64 -0.75 9.46 5.87
C LYS A 64 -0.14 8.67 4.70
N PHE A 65 -0.02 9.29 3.54
CA PHE A 65 0.59 8.69 2.38
C PHE A 65 2.10 8.54 2.57
N GLU A 66 2.79 9.57 3.05
CA GLU A 66 4.20 9.52 3.45
C GLU A 66 4.42 8.48 4.54
N ASP A 67 3.64 8.49 5.63
CA ASP A 67 3.72 7.49 6.69
C ASP A 67 3.51 6.06 6.15
N LYS A 68 2.62 5.89 5.16
CA LYS A 68 2.35 4.58 4.54
C LYS A 68 3.47 4.18 3.60
N LEU A 69 4.07 5.12 2.87
CA LEU A 69 5.25 4.88 2.04
C LEU A 69 6.44 4.52 2.91
N ASP A 70 6.73 5.29 3.96
CA ASP A 70 7.81 5.01 4.90
C ASP A 70 7.62 3.65 5.55
N LYS A 71 6.42 3.34 6.05
CA LYS A 71 6.12 2.00 6.58
C LYS A 71 6.26 0.92 5.53
N SER A 72 5.79 1.14 4.30
CA SER A 72 5.86 0.15 3.21
C SER A 72 7.29 -0.07 2.71
N LEU A 73 8.13 0.96 2.72
CA LEU A 73 9.54 0.88 2.37
C LEU A 73 10.32 0.22 3.51
N LEU A 74 9.99 0.51 4.77
CA LEU A 74 10.53 -0.16 5.95
C LEU A 74 10.01 -1.60 6.11
N LEU A 75 8.90 -1.98 5.48
CA LEU A 75 8.42 -3.37 5.38
C LEU A 75 9.25 -4.23 4.42
N THR A 76 10.34 -3.69 3.85
CA THR A 76 11.44 -4.52 3.32
C THR A 76 12.29 -5.14 4.44
N ASP A 77 12.14 -4.68 5.69
CA ASP A 77 12.58 -5.40 6.90
C ASP A 77 11.54 -6.42 7.36
N VAL A 78 11.19 -7.35 6.48
CA VAL A 78 10.89 -8.71 6.95
C VAL A 78 12.23 -9.28 7.45
N ASP A 79 12.45 -9.23 8.77
CA ASP A 79 13.57 -9.90 9.46
C ASP A 79 14.98 -9.64 8.88
N ILE A 80 15.43 -8.37 8.81
CA ILE A 80 16.89 -8.06 8.72
C ILE A 80 17.54 -8.17 10.11
N GLY A 81 17.16 -9.21 10.86
CA GLY A 81 17.81 -9.63 12.09
C GLY A 81 18.65 -10.90 11.92
N THR A 82 18.40 -11.71 10.88
CA THR A 82 19.09 -13.01 10.68
C THR A 82 19.18 -13.46 9.20
N LEU A 83 18.99 -12.58 8.21
CA LEU A 83 19.38 -12.86 6.82
C LEU A 83 20.91 -12.81 6.66
N SER A 84 21.59 -13.64 7.44
CA SER A 84 22.99 -13.95 7.31
C SER A 84 23.18 -14.61 5.94
N SER A 85 24.14 -14.13 5.15
CA SER A 85 24.65 -14.80 3.93
C SER A 85 24.71 -16.31 4.11
N LYS A 86 25.10 -16.78 5.31
CA LYS A 86 25.17 -18.19 5.68
C LYS A 86 23.85 -18.96 5.48
N SER A 87 22.70 -18.37 5.80
CA SER A 87 21.40 -19.02 5.60
C SER A 87 21.00 -19.11 4.13
N LEU A 88 21.45 -18.17 3.30
CA LEU A 88 21.28 -18.22 1.85
C LEU A 88 22.26 -19.22 1.23
N ASP A 89 23.50 -19.22 1.71
CA ASP A 89 24.54 -20.18 1.31
C ASP A 89 24.09 -21.62 1.64
N GLU A 90 23.55 -21.87 2.83
CA GLU A 90 22.98 -23.17 3.22
C GLU A 90 21.78 -23.58 2.33
N LYS A 91 20.91 -22.63 1.97
CA LYS A 91 19.80 -22.88 1.03
C LYS A 91 20.29 -23.15 -0.39
N LEU A 92 21.36 -22.50 -0.80
CA LEU A 92 21.97 -22.68 -2.12
C LEU A 92 22.70 -24.03 -2.20
N ASP A 93 23.41 -24.40 -1.14
CA ASP A 93 24.06 -25.71 -0.99
C ASP A 93 23.04 -26.84 -1.00
N THR A 94 21.95 -26.71 -0.25
CA THR A 94 20.87 -27.73 -0.27
C THR A 94 20.20 -27.83 -1.64
N LEU A 95 20.05 -26.72 -2.37
CA LEU A 95 19.54 -26.75 -3.74
C LEU A 95 20.49 -27.46 -4.69
N ASN A 96 21.79 -27.17 -4.60
CA ASN A 96 22.83 -27.80 -5.41
C ASN A 96 22.90 -29.31 -5.15
N LEU A 97 22.86 -29.73 -3.89
CA LEU A 97 22.79 -31.15 -3.51
C LEU A 97 21.57 -31.83 -4.15
N LYS A 98 20.41 -31.18 -4.14
CA LYS A 98 19.19 -31.73 -4.74
C LYS A 98 19.31 -31.86 -6.26
N ILE A 99 19.90 -30.86 -6.92
CA ILE A 99 20.16 -30.89 -8.36
C ILE A 99 21.11 -32.05 -8.71
N ASP A 100 22.17 -32.24 -7.93
CA ASP A 100 23.14 -33.30 -8.20
C ASP A 100 22.56 -34.69 -7.94
N LEU A 101 21.71 -34.86 -6.93
CA LEU A 101 20.93 -36.10 -6.74
C LEU A 101 20.03 -36.40 -7.93
N TYR A 102 19.33 -35.39 -8.48
CA TYR A 102 18.51 -35.60 -9.67
C TYR A 102 19.35 -35.95 -10.90
N LYS A 103 20.53 -35.34 -11.08
CA LYS A 103 21.46 -35.71 -12.16
C LYS A 103 21.93 -37.15 -12.01
N GLN A 104 22.26 -37.59 -10.79
CA GLN A 104 22.67 -38.97 -10.52
C GLN A 104 21.55 -39.96 -10.84
N LEU A 105 20.33 -39.72 -10.34
CA LEU A 105 19.16 -40.54 -10.66
C LEU A 105 18.86 -40.59 -12.16
N ASP A 106 18.97 -39.46 -12.88
CA ASP A 106 18.84 -39.42 -14.34
C ASP A 106 19.93 -40.23 -15.03
N SER A 107 21.16 -40.22 -14.50
CA SER A 107 22.28 -40.97 -15.05
C SER A 107 22.15 -42.48 -14.79
N ASP A 108 21.67 -42.87 -13.62
CA ASP A 108 21.50 -44.27 -13.24
C ASP A 108 20.33 -44.89 -13.99
N LYS A 109 19.21 -44.17 -14.14
CA LYS A 109 18.14 -44.57 -15.06
C LYS A 109 18.67 -44.80 -16.47
N ARG A 110 19.51 -43.90 -17.01
CA ARG A 110 20.10 -44.09 -18.35
C ARG A 110 20.96 -45.34 -18.43
N LYS A 111 21.74 -45.65 -17.39
CA LYS A 111 22.57 -46.86 -17.34
C LYS A 111 21.72 -48.12 -17.25
N ASP A 112 20.69 -48.13 -16.40
CA ASP A 112 19.78 -49.25 -16.23
C ASP A 112 19.00 -49.55 -17.52
N PHE A 113 18.60 -48.50 -18.26
CA PHE A 113 17.97 -48.64 -19.57
C PHE A 113 18.97 -49.07 -20.65
N ALA A 114 20.24 -48.66 -20.59
CA ALA A 114 21.27 -49.08 -21.55
C ALA A 114 21.78 -50.51 -21.31
N GLN A 115 21.72 -51.03 -20.08
CA GLN A 115 22.17 -52.38 -19.72
C GLN A 115 21.12 -53.47 -19.93
N LYS A 116 19.83 -53.13 -20.00
CA LYS A 116 18.82 -54.10 -20.40
C LYS A 116 18.96 -54.35 -21.89
N ASP A 117 19.27 -55.61 -22.25
CA ASP A 117 19.22 -56.15 -23.61
C ASP A 117 17.83 -55.91 -24.20
N THR A 118 17.68 -54.73 -24.77
CA THR A 118 16.45 -54.22 -25.37
C THR A 118 16.69 -54.19 -26.87
N ASN A 119 15.65 -54.53 -27.63
CA ASN A 119 15.72 -54.65 -29.08
C ASN A 119 16.45 -53.45 -29.70
N LYS A 120 17.22 -53.65 -30.77
CA LYS A 120 18.02 -52.56 -31.40
C LYS A 120 17.24 -51.27 -31.63
N ILE A 121 15.94 -51.37 -31.87
CA ILE A 121 15.01 -50.24 -32.07
C ILE A 121 14.73 -49.48 -30.76
N GLU A 122 14.64 -50.17 -29.62
CA GLU A 122 14.54 -49.55 -28.29
C GLU A 122 15.80 -48.75 -27.94
N GLN A 123 16.98 -49.29 -28.24
CA GLN A 123 18.25 -48.58 -28.05
C GLN A 123 18.34 -47.35 -28.95
N GLN A 124 18.01 -47.48 -30.23
CA GLN A 124 18.00 -46.36 -31.19
C GLN A 124 16.99 -45.28 -30.82
N LEU A 125 15.79 -45.67 -30.40
CA LEU A 125 14.77 -44.74 -29.92
C LEU A 125 15.22 -44.03 -28.65
N THR A 126 15.77 -44.77 -27.69
CA THR A 126 16.30 -44.21 -26.43
C THR A 126 17.42 -43.21 -26.72
N GLU A 127 18.41 -43.55 -27.54
CA GLU A 127 19.46 -42.61 -27.94
C GLU A 127 18.89 -41.35 -28.60
N CYS A 128 17.89 -41.50 -29.47
CA CYS A 128 17.27 -40.37 -30.14
C CYS A 128 16.55 -39.44 -29.15
N LEU A 129 15.81 -40.00 -28.19
CA LEU A 129 15.13 -39.24 -27.12
C LEU A 129 16.13 -38.54 -26.20
N ILE A 130 17.25 -39.18 -25.89
CA ILE A 130 18.34 -38.58 -25.11
C ILE A 130 18.95 -37.39 -25.84
N LYS A 131 19.27 -37.53 -27.14
CA LYS A 131 19.88 -36.47 -27.96
C LYS A 131 18.97 -35.25 -28.14
N ASN A 132 17.65 -35.43 -28.08
CA ASN A 132 16.66 -34.37 -28.27
C ASN A 132 16.01 -33.88 -26.96
N LYS A 133 16.56 -34.18 -25.78
CA LYS A 133 16.04 -33.69 -24.49
C LYS A 133 15.97 -32.14 -24.50
N GLY A 134 14.76 -31.59 -24.44
CA GLY A 134 14.52 -30.13 -24.45
C GLY A 134 14.43 -29.48 -25.84
N LYS A 135 14.35 -30.26 -26.92
CA LYS A 135 14.17 -29.81 -28.32
C LYS A 135 12.95 -30.50 -28.95
N PRO A 136 12.41 -29.99 -30.08
CA PRO A 136 11.35 -30.68 -30.83
C PRO A 136 11.79 -32.10 -31.21
N LEU A 137 10.92 -33.07 -30.96
CA LEU A 137 11.20 -34.50 -31.14
C LEU A 137 11.27 -34.88 -32.62
N ASN A 138 12.48 -35.17 -33.12
CA ASN A 138 12.70 -35.70 -34.48
C ASN A 138 12.73 -37.25 -34.53
N CYS A 139 12.31 -37.93 -33.47
CA CYS A 139 12.44 -39.39 -33.31
C CYS A 139 11.18 -40.16 -33.72
N PHE A 140 10.29 -39.55 -34.51
CA PHE A 140 8.96 -40.07 -34.79
C PHE A 140 8.97 -41.43 -35.50
N GLU A 141 9.86 -41.61 -36.49
CA GLU A 141 9.99 -42.87 -37.24
C GLU A 141 10.41 -44.05 -36.35
N LEU A 142 11.35 -43.82 -35.44
CA LEU A 142 11.79 -44.85 -34.47
C LEU A 142 10.68 -45.18 -33.46
N MET A 143 9.85 -44.19 -33.12
CA MET A 143 8.71 -44.38 -32.22
C MET A 143 7.59 -45.19 -32.88
N GLU A 144 7.32 -44.96 -34.17
CA GLU A 144 6.40 -45.78 -34.97
C GLU A 144 6.89 -47.23 -35.09
N GLN A 145 8.17 -47.42 -35.42
CA GLN A 145 8.77 -48.76 -35.51
C GLN A 145 8.71 -49.51 -34.18
N PHE A 146 8.97 -48.83 -33.06
CA PHE A 146 8.85 -49.41 -31.73
C PHE A 146 7.40 -49.80 -31.40
N LYS A 147 6.42 -48.97 -31.79
CA LYS A 147 5.00 -49.26 -31.60
C LYS A 147 4.55 -50.51 -32.35
N HIS A 148 5.02 -50.70 -33.59
CA HIS A 148 4.70 -51.89 -34.39
C HIS A 148 5.25 -53.20 -33.80
N ILE A 149 6.37 -53.14 -33.06
CA ILE A 149 7.00 -54.31 -32.45
C ILE A 149 6.37 -54.68 -31.11
N THR A 150 5.73 -53.72 -30.43
CA THR A 150 5.14 -53.90 -29.09
C THR A 150 3.62 -54.07 -29.10
N SER A 151 2.97 -53.91 -30.26
CA SER A 151 1.52 -54.03 -30.43
C SER A 151 1.05 -55.39 -30.96
N GLU A 152 1.88 -56.44 -30.85
CA GLU A 152 1.47 -57.83 -31.08
C GLU A 152 1.12 -58.52 -29.76
#